data_AF-A0A7V5N4H2-F1
#
_entry.id   AF-A0A7V5N4H2-F1
#
_cell.length_a   1.000
_cell.length_b   1.000
_cell.length_c   1.000
_cell.angle_alpha   90.00
_cell.angle_beta   90.00
_cell.angle_gamma   90.00
#
_symmetry.space_group_name_H-M   'P 1'
#
loop_
_entity.id
_entity.type
_entity.pdbx_description
1 polymer ?
#
loop_
_entity_poly.entity_id
_entity_poly.type
_entity_poly.pdbx_seq_one_letter_code
_entity_poly.pdbx_strand_id
1 'polypeptide(L)'
;MDLSDATALSRVYSFLSHEDQETIIEKVHKEEKSSVVLTAELKHYLSRNHDILRYSIKLNNYGMLHSYSTLVATEQESMAAYEDAETEWCK
;
A
#
# COMPACT_ATOMS: atom_id res chain seq x y z
N MET A 1 -9.62 -2.07 -12.18
CA MET A 1 -8.96 -0.89 -11.59
C MET A 1 -7.84 -1.42 -10.72
N ASP A 2 -6.61 -0.97 -10.94
CA ASP A 2 -5.43 -1.45 -10.20
C ASP A 2 -5.52 -0.99 -8.73
N LEU A 3 -5.11 -1.82 -7.77
CA LEU A 3 -5.13 -1.49 -6.34
C LEU A 3 -4.28 -0.24 -6.06
N SER A 4 -3.16 -0.11 -6.78
CA SER A 4 -2.27 1.05 -6.72
C SER A 4 -2.98 2.35 -7.10
N ASP A 5 -3.87 2.29 -8.10
CA ASP A 5 -4.61 3.43 -8.63
C ASP A 5 -5.70 3.92 -7.68
N ALA A 6 -6.31 3.00 -6.94
CA ALA A 6 -7.37 3.32 -6.00
C ALA A 6 -6.84 3.95 -4.70
N THR A 7 -5.61 3.61 -4.31
CA THR A 7 -5.08 3.99 -2.99
C THR A 7 -4.01 5.09 -3.05
N ALA A 8 -3.33 5.31 -4.18
CA ALA A 8 -2.29 6.33 -4.26
C ALA A 8 -2.84 7.77 -4.30
N LEU A 9 -2.13 8.73 -3.67
CA LEU A 9 -2.40 10.17 -3.80
C LEU A 9 -2.23 10.64 -5.24
N SER A 10 -1.11 10.24 -5.86
CA SER A 10 -0.79 10.47 -7.26
C SER A 10 0.07 9.33 -7.78
N ARG A 11 -0.04 9.03 -9.07
CA ARG A 11 0.91 8.15 -9.76
C ARG A 11 2.21 8.90 -10.05
N VAL A 12 3.22 8.14 -10.41
CA VAL A 12 4.44 8.67 -11.02
C VAL A 12 4.18 8.80 -12.52
N TYR A 13 4.19 10.02 -13.02
CA TYR A 13 4.03 10.32 -14.44
C TYR A 13 5.39 10.67 -15.04
N SER A 14 5.65 10.24 -16.26
CA SER A 14 6.86 10.60 -17.00
C SER A 14 6.82 12.06 -17.49
N PHE A 15 5.63 12.61 -17.67
CA PHE A 15 5.39 13.99 -18.08
C PHE A 15 4.15 14.51 -17.36
N LEU A 16 4.19 15.78 -16.95
CA LEU A 16 3.07 16.51 -16.38
C LEU A 16 3.01 17.90 -17.01
N SER A 17 1.84 18.28 -17.55
CA SER A 17 1.59 19.66 -17.96
C SER A 17 1.50 20.58 -16.73
N HIS A 18 1.50 21.90 -16.94
CA HIS A 18 1.37 22.86 -15.85
C HIS A 18 0.06 22.68 -15.06
N GLU A 19 -1.05 22.49 -15.78
CA GLU A 19 -2.38 22.26 -15.21
C GLU A 19 -2.42 20.95 -14.40
N ASP A 20 -1.76 19.90 -14.88
CA ASP A 20 -1.67 18.62 -14.16
C ASP A 20 -0.88 18.77 -12.86
N GLN A 21 0.22 19.54 -12.89
CA GLN A 21 1.04 19.80 -11.70
C GLN A 21 0.24 20.54 -10.64
N GLU A 22 -0.47 21.61 -11.02
CA GLU A 22 -1.33 22.37 -10.12
C GLU A 22 -2.40 21.47 -9.49
N THR A 23 -3.07 20.66 -10.31
CA THR A 23 -4.11 19.72 -9.85
C THR A 23 -3.57 18.71 -8.84
N ILE A 24 -2.40 18.10 -9.11
CA ILE A 24 -1.78 17.14 -8.21
C ILE A 24 -1.33 17.81 -6.91
N ILE A 25 -0.72 18.99 -6.99
CA ILE A 25 -0.28 19.76 -5.83
C ILE A 25 -1.49 20.08 -4.95
N GLU A 26 -2.57 20.61 -5.51
CA GLU A 26 -3.78 20.90 -4.76
C GLU A 26 -4.36 19.66 -4.10
N LYS A 27 -4.41 18.54 -4.82
CA LYS A 27 -4.91 17.27 -4.29
C LYS A 27 -4.08 16.80 -3.08
N VAL A 28 -2.75 16.81 -3.21
CA VAL A 28 -1.83 16.38 -2.15
C VAL A 28 -1.92 17.29 -0.91
N HIS A 29 -2.22 18.58 -1.07
CA HIS A 29 -2.44 19.48 0.06
C HIS A 29 -3.82 19.30 0.73
N LYS A 30 -4.82 18.81 0.00
CA LYS A 30 -6.18 18.56 0.52
C LYS A 30 -6.29 17.19 1.20
N GLU A 31 -5.59 16.18 0.71
CA GLU A 31 -5.66 14.79 1.18
C GLU A 31 -4.41 14.40 1.97
N GLU A 32 -4.54 14.23 3.28
CA GLU A 32 -3.47 13.65 4.10
C GLU A 32 -3.47 12.11 3.99
N LYS A 33 -2.49 11.54 3.27
CA LYS A 33 -2.24 10.09 3.29
C LYS A 33 -0.85 9.77 3.82
N SER A 34 -0.77 9.39 5.10
CA SER A 34 0.42 8.75 5.65
C SER A 34 0.49 7.28 5.26
N SER A 35 1.68 6.67 5.32
CA SER A 35 1.86 5.24 5.04
C SER A 35 1.06 4.34 5.99
N VAL A 36 0.75 4.81 7.19
CA VAL A 36 -0.12 4.08 8.14
C VAL A 36 -1.55 4.04 7.63
N VAL A 37 -2.09 5.19 7.20
CA VAL A 37 -3.43 5.28 6.59
C VAL A 37 -3.50 4.42 5.34
N LEU A 38 -2.49 4.52 4.47
CA LEU A 38 -2.42 3.73 3.24
C LEU A 38 -2.35 2.23 3.51
N THR A 39 -1.59 1.80 4.54
CA THR A 39 -1.53 0.40 4.94
C THR A 39 -2.89 -0.11 5.42
N ALA A 40 -3.65 0.69 6.16
CA ALA A 40 -4.98 0.32 6.63
C ALA A 40 -5.98 0.18 5.47
N GLU A 41 -5.95 1.11 4.51
CA GLU A 41 -6.76 1.04 3.28
C GLU A 41 -6.44 -0.23 2.49
N LEU A 42 -5.15 -0.49 2.21
CA LEU A 42 -4.70 -1.67 1.48
C LEU A 42 -5.08 -2.96 2.20
N LYS A 43 -4.91 -3.02 3.52
CA LYS A 43 -5.34 -4.15 4.35
C LYS A 43 -6.83 -4.41 4.19
N HIS A 44 -7.66 -3.38 4.26
CA HIS A 44 -9.10 -3.49 4.08
C HIS A 44 -9.48 -4.03 2.71
N TYR A 45 -8.86 -3.51 1.64
CA TYR A 45 -9.08 -4.01 0.28
C TYR A 45 -8.64 -5.48 0.11
N LEU A 46 -7.44 -5.83 0.58
CA LEU A 46 -6.90 -7.19 0.44
C LEU A 46 -7.69 -8.20 1.28
N SER A 47 -8.13 -7.82 2.49
CA SER A 47 -8.94 -8.68 3.36
C SER A 47 -10.33 -9.02 2.81
N ARG A 48 -10.85 -8.21 1.89
CA ARG A 48 -12.14 -8.47 1.21
C ARG A 48 -12.03 -9.48 0.08
N ASN A 49 -10.81 -9.78 -0.38
CA ASN A 49 -10.59 -10.78 -1.40
C ASN A 49 -10.22 -12.12 -0.76
N HIS A 50 -11.20 -13.00 -0.64
CA HIS A 50 -11.04 -14.32 -0.03
C HIS A 50 -10.16 -15.28 -0.85
N ASP A 51 -9.85 -14.95 -2.11
CA ASP A 51 -8.92 -15.71 -2.93
C ASP A 51 -7.45 -15.46 -2.54
N ILE A 52 -7.19 -14.40 -1.76
CA ILE A 52 -5.85 -14.06 -1.27
C ILE A 52 -5.59 -14.78 0.05
N LEU A 53 -4.83 -15.87 -0.02
CA LEU A 53 -4.47 -16.68 1.14
C LEU A 53 -3.43 -16.02 2.06
N ARG A 54 -2.55 -15.18 1.51
CA ARG A 54 -1.50 -14.46 2.22
C ARG A 54 -1.11 -13.19 1.46
N TYR A 55 -0.79 -12.11 2.18
CA TYR A 55 -0.25 -10.89 1.59
C TYR A 55 0.77 -10.19 2.50
N SER A 56 1.70 -9.46 1.87
CA SER A 56 2.63 -8.56 2.54
C SER A 56 2.56 -7.19 1.89
N ILE A 57 2.38 -6.14 2.70
CA ILE A 57 2.40 -4.75 2.27
C ILE A 57 3.70 -4.13 2.79
N LYS A 58 4.46 -3.49 1.90
CA LYS A 58 5.69 -2.76 2.23
C LYS A 58 5.62 -1.37 1.62
N LEU A 59 5.68 -0.34 2.46
CA LEU A 59 5.67 1.06 2.07
C LEU A 59 6.97 1.71 2.51
N ASN A 60 7.65 2.37 1.57
CA ASN A 60 8.92 3.05 1.83
C ASN A 60 8.76 4.55 1.59
N ASN A 61 9.00 5.34 2.64
CA ASN A 61 9.02 6.79 2.55
C ASN A 61 10.46 7.26 2.47
N TYR A 62 10.83 7.81 1.32
CA TYR A 62 12.11 8.46 1.13
C TYR A 62 12.03 9.87 1.72
N GLY A 63 12.84 10.14 2.76
CA GLY A 63 12.83 11.42 3.45
C GLY A 63 13.19 12.58 2.53
N MET A 64 12.33 13.59 2.45
CA MET A 64 12.65 14.84 1.75
C MET A 64 13.52 15.78 2.60
N LEU A 65 13.39 15.72 3.93
CA LEU A 65 14.06 16.59 4.89
C LEU A 65 15.15 15.88 5.71
N HIS A 66 15.29 14.57 5.56
CA HIS A 66 16.25 13.75 6.30
C HIS A 66 16.87 12.67 5.40
N SER A 67 18.08 12.23 5.73
CA SER A 67 18.87 11.29 4.92
C SER A 67 18.48 9.82 5.06
N TYR A 68 17.63 9.48 6.04
CA TYR A 68 17.13 8.12 6.22
C TYR A 68 15.78 7.90 5.54
N SER A 69 15.42 6.64 5.29
CA SER A 69 14.09 6.26 4.79
C SER A 69 13.28 5.62 5.92
N THR A 70 11.96 5.78 5.90
CA THR A 70 11.05 5.14 6.84
C THR A 70 10.32 4.00 6.16
N LEU A 71 10.47 2.78 6.70
CA LEU A 71 9.79 1.58 6.22
C LEU A 71 8.61 1.24 7.12
N VAL A 72 7.43 1.03 6.52
CA VAL A 72 6.26 0.45 7.17
C VAL A 72 5.92 -0.84 6.45
N ALA A 73 5.89 -1.96 7.18
CA ALA A 73 5.56 -3.26 6.61
C ALA A 73 4.54 -3.99 7.49
N THR A 74 3.63 -4.70 6.84
CA THR A 74 2.72 -5.63 7.51
C THR A 74 2.56 -6.88 6.67
N GLU A 75 2.43 -8.02 7.32
CA GLU A 75 2.15 -9.30 6.70
C GLU A 75 0.93 -9.91 7.37
N GLN A 76 0.08 -10.54 6.57
CA GLN A 76 -1.09 -11.22 7.06
C GLN A 76 -1.32 -12.49 6.25
N GLU A 77 -1.70 -13.54 6.96
CA GLU A 77 -2.03 -14.86 6.42
C GLU A 77 -3.46 -15.20 6.83
N SER A 78 -4.16 -15.91 5.97
CA SER A 78 -5.50 -16.43 6.25
C SER A 78 -5.41 -17.67 7.15
N MET A 79 -6.48 -17.96 7.89
CA MET A 79 -6.52 -19.16 8.73
C MET A 79 -6.36 -20.44 7.92
N ALA A 80 -6.97 -20.50 6.72
CA ALA A 80 -6.84 -21.66 5.84
C ALA A 80 -5.38 -21.91 5.42
N ALA A 81 -4.64 -20.84 5.07
CA ALA A 81 -3.23 -20.94 4.75
C ALA A 81 -2.37 -21.40 5.93
N TYR A 82 -2.72 -20.95 7.15
CA TYR A 82 -2.06 -21.38 8.38
C TYR A 82 -2.26 -22.89 8.64
N GLU A 83 -3.50 -23.39 8.52
CA GLU A 83 -3.84 -24.80 8.72
C GLU A 83 -3.17 -25.73 7.69
N ASP A 84 -3.14 -25.31 6.42
CA ASP A 84 -2.45 -26.05 5.36
C ASP A 84 -0.94 -26.14 5.63
N ALA A 85 -0.33 -25.04 6.06
CA ALA A 85 1.08 -25.03 6.44
C ALA A 85 1.34 -25.97 7.62
N GLU A 86 0.60 -25.88 8.73
CA GLU A 86 0.79 -26.78 9.88
C GLU A 86 0.68 -28.27 9.51
N THR A 87 -0.25 -28.61 8.59
CA THR A 87 -0.43 -29.99 8.13
C THR A 87 0.76 -30.51 7.32
N GLU A 88 1.47 -29.64 6.61
CA GLU A 88 2.70 -29.99 5.87
C GLU A 88 3.89 -30.19 6.81
N TRP A 89 3.99 -29.40 7.88
CA TRP A 89 5.06 -29.51 8.88
C TRP A 89 4.93 -30.75 9.80
N CYS A 90 3.73 -31.31 9.95
CA CYS A 90 3.48 -32.51 10.75
C CYS A 90 3.65 -33.84 9.98
N LYS A 91 4.09 -33.80 8.71
CA LYS A 91 4.46 -34.99 7.90
C LYS A 91 5.95 -35.23 7.92
#